data_AF-A0A3N9V0U8-F1
#
_entry.id   AF-A0A3N9V0U8-F1
#
_cell.length_a   1.000
_cell.length_b   1.000
_cell.length_c   1.000
_cell.angle_alpha   90.00
_cell.angle_beta   90.00
_cell.angle_gamma   90.00
#
_symmetry.space_group_name_H-M   'P 1'
#
loop_
_entity.id
_entity.type
_entity.pdbx_description
1 polymer ?
#
loop_
_entity_poly.entity_id
_entity_poly.type
_entity_poly.pdbx_seq_one_letter_code
_entity_poly.pdbx_strand_id
1 'polypeptide(L)'
;MADCMLPSNLPPGGRYRHIRAALPDCNEHLLVVRLFTRLLGLIFLAAFVSLGVQIEGLVGQAGILPLTDYLEQARMALGESAYWRLPTLFWLDASDSSLRLACVAGALLSLTVAFGRATYWGLAGCYALYLSLVTAGQVFTAFQWDMLLLESGFLAVFLASRSPIVILLFRLLIFRFMLLSGVVKLASGDPTWHGLTALNHHFETQPLPSPLAWYAHHLPPGLLAAATVVVLIIELAIPFLVWLSRPARLFAA
;
A
#
# COMPACT_ATOMS: atom_id res chain seq x y z
N MET A 1 23.01 5.97 6.12
CA MET A 1 23.38 6.94 5.06
C MET A 1 24.78 6.57 4.58
N ALA A 2 24.89 5.57 3.71
CA ALA A 2 26.13 5.31 3.01
C ALA A 2 26.11 6.17 1.75
N ASP A 3 27.05 7.09 1.67
CA ASP A 3 27.27 7.93 0.51
C ASP A 3 27.37 7.09 -0.74
N CYS A 4 26.80 7.62 -1.82
CA CYS A 4 27.10 7.13 -3.14
C CYS A 4 28.58 7.43 -3.38
N MET A 5 29.47 6.51 -3.02
CA MET A 5 30.88 6.56 -3.41
C MET A 5 30.93 6.41 -4.92
N LEU A 6 30.71 7.52 -5.63
CA LEU A 6 31.43 7.76 -6.86
C LEU A 6 32.91 7.62 -6.49
N PRO A 7 33.71 6.81 -7.19
CA PRO A 7 35.15 6.97 -7.11
C PRO A 7 35.43 8.40 -7.58
N SER A 8 35.68 9.31 -6.63
CA SER A 8 36.02 10.72 -6.88
C SER A 8 37.30 10.90 -7.69
N ASN A 9 37.96 9.80 -8.06
CA ASN A 9 39.28 9.73 -8.67
C ASN A 9 39.28 9.09 -10.08
N LEU A 10 38.21 9.24 -10.87
CA LEU A 10 38.29 8.90 -12.30
C LEU A 10 39.05 10.01 -13.04
N PRO A 11 40.21 9.72 -13.67
CA PRO A 11 41.06 10.74 -14.29
C PRO A 11 40.33 11.45 -15.43
N PRO A 12 40.58 12.77 -15.64
CA PRO A 12 39.93 13.53 -16.70
C PRO A 12 40.48 13.08 -18.06
N GLY A 13 39.79 12.12 -18.69
CA GLY A 13 40.15 11.60 -20.01
C GLY A 13 38.95 10.96 -20.70
N GLY A 14 38.78 11.23 -22.00
CA GLY A 14 37.62 10.82 -22.80
C GLY A 14 37.33 9.32 -22.86
N ARG A 15 38.27 8.47 -22.40
CA ARG A 15 38.18 7.00 -22.40
C ARG A 15 37.08 6.43 -21.50
N TYR A 16 36.61 7.19 -20.51
CA TYR A 16 35.60 6.76 -19.54
C TYR A 16 34.23 7.44 -19.74
N ARG A 17 34.05 8.23 -20.81
CA ARG A 17 32.80 8.98 -21.08
C ARG A 17 31.60 8.05 -21.25
N HIS A 18 31.80 6.89 -21.88
CA HIS A 18 30.77 5.86 -22.06
C HIS A 18 30.39 5.15 -20.76
N ILE A 19 31.33 5.01 -19.82
CA ILE A 19 31.08 4.44 -18.49
C ILE A 19 30.28 5.43 -17.64
N ARG A 20 30.61 6.73 -17.69
CA ARG A 20 29.80 7.78 -17.04
C ARG A 20 28.37 7.87 -17.58
N ALA A 21 28.17 7.66 -18.89
CA ALA A 21 26.84 7.68 -19.51
C ALA A 21 25.99 6.42 -19.21
N ALA A 22 26.63 5.30 -18.85
CA ALA A 22 25.97 4.03 -18.55
C ALA A 22 25.70 3.82 -17.04
N LEU A 23 26.31 4.63 -16.17
CA LEU A 23 26.04 4.59 -14.74
C LEU A 23 24.70 5.29 -14.46
N PRO A 24 23.70 4.59 -13.90
CA PRO A 24 22.43 5.23 -13.55
C PRO A 24 22.68 6.38 -12.58
N ASP A 25 22.01 7.50 -12.82
CA ASP A 25 22.23 8.72 -12.05
C ASP A 25 21.85 8.47 -10.59
N CYS A 26 22.86 8.34 -9.72
CA CYS A 26 22.65 7.95 -8.33
C CYS A 26 21.74 8.94 -7.58
N ASN A 27 21.72 10.20 -8.03
CA ASN A 27 20.86 11.25 -7.51
C ASN A 27 19.37 11.04 -7.82
N GLU A 28 19.02 10.59 -9.02
CA GLU A 28 17.62 10.36 -9.39
C GLU A 28 17.01 9.23 -8.56
N HIS A 29 17.72 8.11 -8.44
CA HIS A 29 17.26 6.97 -7.63
C HIS A 29 17.15 7.30 -6.14
N LEU A 30 18.08 8.10 -5.61
CA LEU A 30 18.02 8.57 -4.24
C LEU A 30 16.85 9.53 -4.00
N LEU A 31 16.55 10.40 -4.95
CA LEU A 31 15.39 11.28 -4.89
C LEU A 31 14.09 10.48 -4.86
N VAL A 32 13.94 9.48 -5.75
CA VAL A 32 12.74 8.62 -5.79
C VAL A 32 12.55 7.88 -4.47
N VAL A 33 13.59 7.24 -3.93
CA VAL A 33 13.49 6.52 -2.64
C VAL A 33 13.12 7.46 -1.49
N ARG A 34 13.72 8.66 -1.44
CA ARG A 34 13.40 9.66 -0.41
C ARG A 34 11.97 10.17 -0.54
N LEU A 35 11.54 10.51 -1.75
CA LEU A 35 10.19 11.01 -1.98
C LEU A 35 9.16 9.92 -1.65
N PHE A 36 9.37 8.70 -2.15
CA PHE A 36 8.49 7.57 -1.90
C PHE A 36 8.33 7.30 -0.40
N THR A 37 9.43 7.17 0.34
CA THR A 37 9.35 6.90 1.79
C THR A 37 8.69 8.03 2.56
N ARG A 38 8.92 9.29 2.19
CA ARG A 38 8.26 10.43 2.84
C ARG A 38 6.76 10.46 2.58
N LEU A 39 6.34 10.25 1.33
CA LEU A 39 4.93 10.17 0.95
C LEU A 39 4.26 8.99 1.64
N LEU A 40 4.92 7.84 1.72
CA LEU A 40 4.43 6.68 2.45
C LEU A 40 4.28 6.99 3.95
N GLY A 41 5.20 7.75 4.55
CA GLY A 41 5.05 8.27 5.91
C GLY A 41 3.79 9.13 6.09
N LEU A 42 3.48 10.00 5.13
CA LEU A 42 2.25 10.80 5.15
C LEU A 42 0.99 9.93 5.00
N ILE A 43 1.04 8.87 4.20
CA ILE A 43 -0.07 7.91 4.06
C ILE A 43 -0.29 7.15 5.37
N PHE A 44 0.77 6.65 6.01
CA PHE A 44 0.67 6.05 7.35
C PHE A 44 0.10 7.04 8.37
N LEU A 45 0.54 8.29 8.35
CA LEU A 45 0.00 9.33 9.24
C LEU A 45 -1.51 9.49 9.06
N ALA A 46 -1.98 9.63 7.82
CA ALA A 46 -3.40 9.73 7.52
C ALA A 46 -4.17 8.49 8.00
N ALA A 47 -3.62 7.29 7.79
CA ALA A 47 -4.22 6.03 8.23
C ALA A 47 -4.33 5.94 9.76
N PHE A 48 -3.24 6.20 10.50
CA PHE A 48 -3.25 6.17 11.97
C PHE A 48 -4.18 7.21 12.59
N VAL A 49 -4.21 8.43 12.05
CA VAL A 49 -5.10 9.50 12.54
C VAL A 49 -6.56 9.17 12.23
N SER A 50 -6.85 8.73 10.99
CA SER A 50 -8.21 8.35 10.56
C SER A 50 -8.75 7.17 11.37
N LEU A 51 -7.93 6.16 11.63
CA LEU A 51 -8.33 5.02 12.44
C LEU A 51 -8.43 5.39 13.92
N GLY A 52 -7.52 6.22 14.43
CA GLY A 52 -7.48 6.62 15.84
C GLY A 52 -8.74 7.33 16.33
N VAL A 53 -9.44 8.07 15.46
CA VAL A 53 -10.72 8.71 15.82
C VAL A 53 -11.89 7.72 15.92
N GLN A 54 -11.73 6.49 15.43
CA GLN A 54 -12.80 5.48 15.32
C GLN A 54 -12.49 4.19 16.10
N ILE A 55 -11.23 3.90 16.41
CA ILE A 55 -10.77 2.58 16.86
C ILE A 55 -11.50 2.06 18.10
N GLU A 56 -11.75 2.92 19.11
CA GLU A 56 -12.47 2.53 20.32
C GLU A 56 -13.93 2.14 20.03
N GLY A 57 -14.61 2.88 19.15
CA GLY A 57 -15.99 2.57 18.77
C GLY A 57 -16.10 1.31 17.91
N LEU A 58 -15.07 1.00 17.12
CA LEU A 58 -15.05 -0.19 16.27
C LEU A 58 -14.70 -1.46 17.06
N VAL A 59 -13.58 -1.43 17.80
CA VAL A 59 -12.97 -2.65 18.38
C VAL A 59 -12.51 -2.49 19.84
N GLY A 60 -12.81 -1.36 20.47
CA GLY A 60 -12.62 -1.20 21.92
C GLY A 60 -13.53 -2.12 22.73
N GLN A 61 -13.39 -2.10 24.06
CA GLN A 61 -14.14 -2.97 24.97
C GLN A 61 -15.66 -2.81 24.86
N ALA A 62 -16.13 -1.59 24.59
CA ALA A 62 -17.53 -1.27 24.33
C ALA A 62 -17.83 -1.04 22.84
N GLY A 63 -16.93 -1.47 21.96
CA GLY A 63 -17.04 -1.30 20.51
C GLY A 63 -17.97 -2.32 19.85
N ILE A 64 -18.14 -2.19 18.53
CA ILE A 64 -19.01 -3.08 17.74
C ILE A 64 -18.47 -4.52 17.70
N LEU A 65 -17.15 -4.68 17.54
CA LEU A 65 -16.46 -5.98 17.52
C LEU A 65 -15.25 -5.95 18.47
N PRO A 66 -15.47 -6.13 19.79
CA PRO A 66 -14.42 -6.01 20.79
C PRO A 66 -13.20 -6.90 20.51
N LEU A 67 -12.01 -6.30 20.57
CA LEU A 67 -10.74 -7.00 20.31
C LEU A 67 -10.46 -8.11 21.32
N THR A 68 -10.78 -7.88 22.59
CA THR A 68 -10.57 -8.87 23.66
C THR A 68 -11.30 -10.17 23.34
N ASP A 69 -12.59 -10.08 23.01
CA ASP A 69 -13.41 -11.24 22.65
C ASP A 69 -12.86 -11.96 21.43
N TYR A 70 -12.40 -11.21 20.42
CA TYR A 70 -11.82 -11.77 19.21
C TYR A 70 -10.54 -12.58 19.49
N LEU A 71 -9.62 -12.03 20.29
CA LEU A 71 -8.37 -12.71 20.66
C LEU A 71 -8.63 -13.92 21.57
N GLU A 72 -9.57 -13.82 22.50
CA GLU A 72 -9.97 -14.95 23.35
C GLU A 72 -10.58 -16.09 22.53
N GLN A 73 -11.52 -15.77 21.63
CA GLN A 73 -12.12 -16.76 20.73
C GLN A 73 -11.08 -17.41 19.81
N ALA A 74 -10.17 -16.62 19.26
CA ALA A 74 -9.08 -17.14 18.43
C ALA A 74 -8.17 -18.08 19.22
N ARG A 75 -7.83 -17.72 20.46
CA ARG A 75 -7.02 -18.57 21.34
C ARG A 75 -7.74 -19.86 21.70
N MET A 76 -9.05 -19.82 21.98
CA MET A 76 -9.85 -21.02 22.25
C MET A 76 -9.94 -21.94 21.03
N ALA A 77 -10.10 -21.39 19.83
CA ALA A 77 -10.28 -22.16 18.60
C ALA A 77 -8.96 -22.73 18.03
N LEU A 78 -7.86 -21.97 18.16
CA LEU A 78 -6.59 -22.26 17.46
C LEU A 78 -5.44 -22.61 18.42
N GLY A 79 -5.64 -22.49 19.74
CA GLY A 79 -4.61 -22.69 20.74
C GLY A 79 -3.39 -21.78 20.49
N GLU A 80 -2.20 -22.34 20.68
CA GLU A 80 -0.93 -21.65 20.45
C GLU A 80 -0.70 -21.21 18.99
N SER A 81 -1.42 -21.81 18.03
CA SER A 81 -1.30 -21.37 16.63
C SER A 81 -1.96 -20.00 16.38
N ALA A 82 -2.77 -19.49 17.32
CA ALA A 82 -3.39 -18.17 17.25
C ALA A 82 -2.35 -17.04 17.09
N TYR A 83 -1.23 -17.11 17.82
CA TYR A 83 -0.18 -16.07 17.78
C TYR A 83 0.45 -15.91 16.39
N TRP A 84 0.56 -17.00 15.63
CA TRP A 84 1.14 -17.00 14.29
C TRP A 84 0.13 -16.64 13.20
N ARG A 85 -1.14 -17.00 13.41
CA ARG A 85 -2.23 -16.69 12.46
C ARG A 85 -2.73 -15.26 12.60
N LEU A 86 -2.64 -14.69 13.80
CA LEU A 86 -3.03 -13.33 14.12
C LEU A 86 -1.83 -12.57 14.71
N PRO A 87 -0.86 -12.17 13.88
CA PRO A 87 0.27 -11.39 14.36
C PRO A 87 -0.22 -10.00 14.80
N THR A 88 -0.15 -9.73 16.11
CA THR A 88 -0.50 -8.45 16.70
C THR A 88 0.21 -8.23 18.02
N LEU A 89 0.52 -6.98 18.35
CA LEU A 89 1.07 -6.60 19.65
C LEU A 89 0.01 -6.64 20.76
N PHE A 90 -1.28 -6.65 20.40
CA PHE A 90 -2.39 -6.64 21.37
C PHE A 90 -2.62 -7.98 22.09
N TRP A 91 -1.82 -9.01 21.79
CA TRP A 91 -1.73 -10.19 22.66
C TRP A 91 -1.15 -9.85 24.05
N LEU A 92 -0.38 -8.76 24.15
CA LEU A 92 0.19 -8.30 25.41
C LEU A 92 -0.83 -7.51 26.23
N ASP A 93 -1.58 -6.63 25.56
CA ASP A 93 -2.67 -5.86 26.14
C ASP A 93 -3.65 -5.43 25.05
N ALA A 94 -4.92 -5.79 25.22
CA ALA A 94 -6.02 -5.48 24.31
C ALA A 94 -6.91 -4.32 24.82
N SER A 95 -6.43 -3.54 25.79
CA SER A 95 -7.18 -2.40 26.34
C SER A 95 -7.38 -1.25 25.35
N ASP A 96 -8.42 -0.44 25.57
CA ASP A 96 -8.70 0.77 24.79
C ASP A 96 -7.52 1.77 24.83
N SER A 97 -6.83 1.83 25.97
CA SER A 97 -5.63 2.65 26.12
C SER A 97 -4.49 2.17 25.23
N SER A 98 -4.30 0.86 25.09
CA SER A 98 -3.31 0.30 24.17
C SER A 98 -3.66 0.53 22.70
N LEU A 99 -4.94 0.44 22.34
CA LEU A 99 -5.42 0.80 20.99
C LEU A 99 -5.12 2.26 20.65
N ARG A 100 -5.48 3.19 21.53
CA ARG A 100 -5.15 4.63 21.37
C ARG A 100 -3.65 4.87 21.27
N LEU A 101 -2.88 4.25 22.17
CA LEU A 101 -1.44 4.42 22.22
C LEU A 101 -0.80 3.94 20.91
N ALA A 102 -1.27 2.83 20.34
CA ALA A 102 -0.79 2.34 19.05
C ALA A 102 -1.07 3.35 17.91
N CYS A 103 -2.26 3.95 17.88
CA CYS A 103 -2.59 4.99 16.90
C CYS A 103 -1.70 6.24 17.06
N VAL A 104 -1.53 6.75 18.28
CA VAL A 104 -0.69 7.93 18.55
C VAL A 104 0.78 7.65 18.27
N ALA A 105 1.31 6.52 18.74
CA ALA A 105 2.69 6.13 18.48
C ALA A 105 2.95 5.93 16.98
N GLY A 106 2.01 5.30 16.26
CA GLY A 106 2.06 5.15 14.82
C GLY A 106 2.08 6.49 14.09
N ALA A 107 1.22 7.43 14.48
CA ALA A 107 1.20 8.78 13.94
C ALA A 107 2.55 9.50 14.18
N LEU A 108 3.12 9.43 15.38
CA LEU A 108 4.41 10.05 15.68
C LEU A 108 5.56 9.41 14.86
N LEU A 109 5.59 8.08 14.75
CA LEU A 109 6.59 7.37 13.93
C LEU A 109 6.45 7.74 12.45
N SER A 110 5.23 7.84 11.94
CA SER A 110 4.97 8.21 10.55
C SER A 110 5.44 9.64 10.23
N LEU A 111 5.35 10.57 11.19
CA LEU A 111 5.94 11.91 11.07
C LEU A 111 7.47 11.83 10.95
N THR A 112 8.14 11.01 11.76
CA THR A 112 9.60 10.85 11.64
C THR A 112 10.00 10.38 10.23
N VAL A 113 9.24 9.43 9.68
CA VAL A 113 9.42 8.94 8.30
C VAL A 113 9.18 10.05 7.27
N ALA A 114 8.09 10.82 7.41
CA ALA A 114 7.75 11.94 6.52
C ALA A 114 8.83 13.04 6.49
N PHE A 115 9.49 13.30 7.62
CA PHE A 115 10.64 14.21 7.68
C PHE A 115 11.96 13.57 7.23
N GLY A 116 11.99 12.25 6.98
CA GLY A 116 13.19 11.51 6.61
C GLY A 116 14.15 11.28 7.77
N ARG A 117 13.64 11.25 9.00
CA ARG A 117 14.42 10.97 10.23
C ARG A 117 14.15 9.54 10.70
N ALA A 118 15.20 8.83 11.10
CA ALA A 118 15.12 7.45 11.59
C ALA A 118 14.27 6.51 10.70
N THR A 119 14.25 6.76 9.37
CA THR A 119 13.27 6.20 8.43
C THR A 119 13.13 4.68 8.50
N TYR A 120 14.22 3.95 8.69
CA TYR A 120 14.18 2.49 8.85
C TYR A 120 13.35 2.07 10.08
N TRP A 121 13.68 2.60 11.26
CA TRP A 121 12.98 2.28 12.51
C TRP A 121 11.56 2.83 12.51
N GLY A 122 11.35 4.01 11.93
CA GLY A 122 10.03 4.61 11.75
C GLY A 122 9.11 3.73 10.90
N LEU A 123 9.58 3.24 9.75
CA LEU A 123 8.82 2.34 8.88
C LEU A 123 8.57 0.98 9.54
N ALA A 124 9.58 0.40 10.20
CA ALA A 124 9.42 -0.88 10.89
C ALA A 124 8.38 -0.78 12.02
N GLY A 125 8.42 0.31 12.80
CA GLY A 125 7.42 0.57 13.84
C GLY A 125 6.03 0.86 13.27
N CYS A 126 5.93 1.66 12.19
CA CYS A 126 4.66 1.89 11.50
C CYS A 126 4.06 0.57 11.02
N TYR A 127 4.86 -0.29 10.38
CA TYR A 127 4.39 -1.60 9.91
C TYR A 127 3.89 -2.47 11.06
N ALA A 128 4.66 -2.60 12.15
CA ALA A 128 4.28 -3.44 13.29
C ALA A 128 2.99 -2.96 13.98
N LEU A 129 2.87 -1.64 14.21
CA LEU A 129 1.68 -1.06 14.83
C LEU A 129 0.47 -1.13 13.90
N TYR A 130 0.65 -0.82 12.61
CA TYR A 130 -0.45 -0.87 11.65
C TYR A 130 -0.92 -2.31 11.41
N LEU A 131 -0.01 -3.28 11.35
CA LEU A 131 -0.36 -4.70 11.26
C LEU A 131 -1.19 -5.13 12.48
N SER A 132 -0.79 -4.68 13.67
CA SER A 132 -1.53 -4.96 14.91
C SER A 132 -2.95 -4.39 14.86
N LEU A 133 -3.10 -3.15 14.36
CA LEU A 133 -4.39 -2.48 14.21
C LEU A 133 -5.26 -3.09 13.11
N VAL A 134 -4.68 -3.51 11.98
CA VAL A 134 -5.40 -4.21 10.91
C VAL A 134 -5.88 -5.58 11.37
N THR A 135 -5.07 -6.32 12.14
CA THR A 135 -5.51 -7.57 12.78
C THR A 135 -6.64 -7.30 13.77
N ALA A 136 -6.56 -6.21 14.55
CA ALA A 136 -7.59 -5.85 15.51
C ALA A 136 -8.91 -5.41 14.85
N GLY A 137 -8.82 -4.64 13.76
CA GLY A 137 -9.94 -4.05 13.04
C GLY A 137 -10.86 -5.04 12.34
N GLN A 138 -10.44 -6.31 12.19
CA GLN A 138 -11.24 -7.40 11.60
C GLN A 138 -11.86 -6.98 10.25
N VAL A 139 -13.18 -7.01 10.12
CA VAL A 139 -13.90 -6.64 8.89
C VAL A 139 -13.73 -5.16 8.53
N PHE A 140 -13.49 -4.28 9.50
CA PHE A 140 -13.37 -2.83 9.28
C PHE A 140 -12.07 -2.45 8.56
N THR A 141 -11.04 -3.29 8.65
CA THR A 141 -9.71 -3.10 8.05
C THR A 141 -9.37 -4.18 7.03
N ALA A 142 -10.36 -4.98 6.61
CA ALA A 142 -10.20 -6.03 5.60
C ALA A 142 -10.20 -5.49 4.16
N PHE A 143 -10.05 -4.18 3.99
CA PHE A 143 -10.10 -3.55 2.67
C PHE A 143 -8.74 -3.61 1.97
N GLN A 144 -8.75 -3.59 0.63
CA GLN A 144 -7.54 -3.77 -0.18
C GLN A 144 -6.47 -2.69 0.07
N TRP A 145 -6.87 -1.49 0.46
CA TRP A 145 -5.96 -0.38 0.76
C TRP A 145 -5.09 -0.64 1.99
N ASP A 146 -5.64 -1.25 3.04
CA ASP A 146 -4.91 -1.60 4.25
C ASP A 146 -3.83 -2.65 3.96
N MET A 147 -4.20 -3.67 3.17
CA MET A 147 -3.27 -4.71 2.75
C MET A 147 -2.15 -4.14 1.86
N LEU A 148 -2.49 -3.26 0.91
CA LEU A 148 -1.50 -2.59 0.06
C LEU A 148 -0.54 -1.73 0.89
N LEU A 149 -1.04 -1.02 1.91
CA LEU A 149 -0.21 -0.20 2.80
C LEU A 149 0.74 -1.07 3.64
N LEU A 150 0.28 -2.21 4.14
CA LEU A 150 1.12 -3.16 4.86
C LEU A 150 2.21 -3.76 3.99
N GLU A 151 1.87 -4.25 2.80
CA GLU A 151 2.85 -4.83 1.88
C GLU A 151 3.86 -3.78 1.41
N SER A 152 3.39 -2.58 1.06
CA SER A 152 4.26 -1.47 0.66
C SER A 152 5.15 -1.02 1.81
N GLY A 153 4.60 -0.91 3.02
CA GLY A 153 5.32 -0.55 4.25
C GLY A 153 6.41 -1.53 4.59
N PHE A 154 6.11 -2.84 4.56
CA PHE A 154 7.08 -3.90 4.78
C PHE A 154 8.24 -3.83 3.78
N LEU A 155 7.94 -3.74 2.48
CA LEU A 155 8.98 -3.63 1.46
C LEU A 155 9.79 -2.33 1.61
N ALA A 156 9.15 -1.23 2.04
CA ALA A 156 9.79 0.06 2.23
C ALA A 156 10.87 0.05 3.34
N VAL A 157 10.73 -0.80 4.37
CA VAL A 157 11.77 -1.00 5.40
C VAL A 157 13.12 -1.36 4.74
N PHE A 158 13.09 -2.19 3.70
CA PHE A 158 14.28 -2.65 3.00
C PHE A 158 14.67 -1.77 1.80
N LEU A 159 13.87 -0.76 1.45
CA LEU A 159 14.07 0.03 0.23
C LEU A 159 15.39 0.83 0.25
N ALA A 160 15.86 1.21 1.44
CA ALA A 160 17.16 1.88 1.59
C ALA A 160 18.35 1.02 1.13
N SER A 161 18.22 -0.32 1.13
CA SER A 161 19.23 -1.23 0.61
C SER A 161 19.41 -1.11 -0.91
N ARG A 162 18.39 -0.60 -1.62
CA ARG A 162 18.32 -0.57 -3.08
C ARG A 162 18.58 -1.92 -3.74
N SER A 163 18.29 -3.01 -3.02
CA SER A 163 18.45 -4.36 -3.54
C SER A 163 17.56 -4.55 -4.78
N PRO A 164 18.09 -5.12 -5.88
CA PRO A 164 17.29 -5.47 -7.04
C PRO A 164 16.07 -6.33 -6.70
N ILE A 165 16.18 -7.16 -5.65
CA ILE A 165 15.08 -8.00 -5.15
C ILE A 165 13.96 -7.14 -4.59
N VAL A 166 14.26 -6.10 -3.80
CA VAL A 166 13.23 -5.21 -3.24
C VAL A 166 12.52 -4.44 -4.36
N ILE A 167 13.26 -3.98 -5.37
CA ILE A 167 12.66 -3.30 -6.54
C ILE A 167 11.78 -4.28 -7.33
N LEU A 168 12.22 -5.53 -7.51
CA LEU A 168 11.44 -6.59 -8.13
C LEU A 168 10.14 -6.86 -7.35
N LEU A 169 10.20 -6.91 -6.02
CA LEU A 169 9.03 -7.12 -5.17
C LEU A 169 8.03 -5.96 -5.26
N PHE A 170 8.49 -4.70 -5.32
CA PHE A 170 7.59 -3.57 -5.58
C PHE A 170 6.93 -3.65 -6.97
N ARG A 171 7.66 -4.09 -8.00
CA ARG A 171 7.08 -4.34 -9.33
C ARG A 171 6.05 -5.45 -9.29
N LEU A 172 6.36 -6.56 -8.61
CA LEU A 172 5.44 -7.68 -8.43
C LEU A 172 4.20 -7.26 -7.65
N LEU A 173 4.36 -6.41 -6.62
CA LEU A 173 3.26 -5.89 -5.82
C LEU A 173 2.29 -5.08 -6.69
N ILE A 174 2.77 -4.09 -7.44
CA ILE A 174 1.93 -3.27 -8.32
C ILE A 174 1.30 -4.12 -9.44
N PHE A 175 2.09 -5.03 -10.03
CA PHE A 175 1.59 -5.96 -11.04
C PHE A 175 0.44 -6.81 -10.49
N ARG A 176 0.65 -7.46 -9.34
CA ARG A 176 -0.34 -8.31 -8.68
C ARG A 176 -1.57 -7.50 -8.30
N PHE A 177 -1.39 -6.32 -7.71
CA PHE A 177 -2.48 -5.44 -7.30
C PHE A 177 -3.38 -5.07 -8.47
N MET A 178 -2.81 -4.53 -9.55
CA MET A 178 -3.58 -4.12 -10.74
C MET A 178 -4.22 -5.32 -11.45
N LEU A 179 -3.46 -6.39 -11.66
CA LEU A 179 -3.96 -7.58 -12.35
C LEU A 179 -5.11 -8.24 -11.59
N LEU A 180 -4.96 -8.43 -10.28
CA LEU A 180 -6.01 -9.07 -9.48
C LEU A 180 -7.25 -8.18 -9.34
N SER A 181 -7.11 -6.85 -9.37
CA SER A 181 -8.25 -5.92 -9.45
C SER A 181 -9.10 -6.16 -10.71
N GLY A 182 -8.48 -6.46 -11.86
CA GLY A 182 -9.20 -6.82 -13.08
C GLY A 182 -9.72 -8.25 -13.08
N VAL A 183 -8.92 -9.21 -12.62
CA VAL A 183 -9.30 -10.63 -12.60
C VAL A 183 -10.53 -10.85 -11.73
N VAL A 184 -10.59 -10.22 -10.54
CA VAL A 184 -11.75 -10.39 -9.64
C VAL A 184 -13.03 -9.85 -10.25
N LYS A 185 -12.97 -8.80 -11.08
CA LYS A 185 -14.17 -8.28 -11.77
C LYS A 185 -14.77 -9.33 -12.69
N LEU A 186 -13.95 -9.99 -13.49
CA LEU A 186 -14.40 -11.04 -14.40
C LEU A 186 -14.74 -12.35 -13.69
N ALA A 187 -14.01 -12.69 -12.62
CA ALA A 187 -14.18 -13.92 -11.84
C ALA A 187 -15.30 -13.83 -10.78
N SER A 188 -15.81 -12.63 -10.48
CA SER A 188 -16.86 -12.40 -9.47
C SER A 188 -18.19 -13.06 -9.81
N GLY A 189 -18.45 -13.37 -11.10
CA GLY A 189 -19.74 -13.83 -11.59
C GLY A 189 -20.78 -12.71 -11.76
N ASP A 190 -20.41 -11.45 -11.52
CA ASP A 190 -21.28 -10.30 -11.75
C ASP A 190 -21.49 -10.10 -13.28
N PRO A 191 -22.75 -10.16 -13.77
CA PRO A 191 -23.04 -10.02 -15.20
C PRO A 191 -22.72 -8.63 -15.74
N THR A 192 -22.59 -7.59 -14.90
CA THR A 192 -22.36 -6.21 -15.36
C THR A 192 -20.96 -6.00 -15.94
N TRP A 193 -19.95 -6.76 -15.48
CA TRP A 193 -18.59 -6.69 -16.05
C TRP A 193 -18.54 -7.32 -17.44
N HIS A 194 -19.16 -8.50 -17.61
CA HIS A 194 -19.26 -9.16 -18.91
C HIS A 194 -20.20 -8.43 -19.88
N GLY A 195 -21.26 -7.81 -19.34
CA GLY A 195 -22.22 -7.00 -20.09
C GLY A 195 -21.76 -5.57 -20.38
N LEU A 196 -20.57 -5.16 -19.93
CA LEU A 196 -20.01 -3.82 -20.09
C LEU A 196 -20.89 -2.69 -19.50
N THR A 197 -21.68 -3.01 -18.48
CA THR A 197 -22.57 -2.04 -17.79
C THR A 197 -22.10 -1.70 -16.38
N ALA A 198 -20.99 -2.28 -15.90
CA ALA A 198 -20.49 -2.07 -14.54
C ALA A 198 -20.30 -0.58 -14.21
N LEU A 199 -19.78 0.22 -15.14
CA LEU A 199 -19.59 1.66 -14.91
C LEU A 199 -20.89 2.47 -14.87
N ASN A 200 -22.03 1.92 -15.26
CA ASN A 200 -23.32 2.57 -15.04
C ASN A 200 -23.62 2.69 -13.53
N HIS A 201 -23.12 1.75 -12.73
CA HIS A 201 -23.38 1.70 -11.28
C HIS A 201 -22.17 2.12 -10.45
N HIS A 202 -20.95 1.93 -10.97
CA HIS A 202 -19.72 2.15 -10.23
C HIS A 202 -19.60 3.56 -9.64
N PHE A 203 -19.98 4.58 -10.42
CA PHE A 203 -19.83 5.97 -9.99
C PHE A 203 -20.75 6.36 -8.83
N GLU A 204 -21.87 5.66 -8.65
CA GLU A 204 -22.79 5.84 -7.52
C GLU A 204 -22.39 5.02 -6.29
N THR A 205 -21.83 3.82 -6.52
CA THR A 205 -21.63 2.81 -5.47
C THR A 205 -20.20 2.71 -4.95
N GLN A 206 -19.24 3.39 -5.57
CA GLN A 206 -17.87 3.40 -5.08
C GLN A 206 -17.78 4.00 -3.66
N PRO A 207 -16.87 3.53 -2.78
CA PRO A 207 -16.86 3.91 -1.37
C PRO A 207 -16.61 5.41 -1.08
N LEU A 208 -15.94 6.10 -2.00
CA LEU A 208 -15.58 7.52 -1.88
C LEU A 208 -15.88 8.24 -3.22
N PRO A 209 -17.16 8.45 -3.56
CA PRO A 209 -17.51 9.09 -4.82
C PRO A 209 -17.07 10.55 -4.78
N SER A 210 -16.33 10.97 -5.81
CA SER A 210 -15.96 12.38 -5.99
C SER A 210 -17.10 13.16 -6.63
N PRO A 211 -17.12 14.50 -6.55
CA PRO A 211 -18.10 15.31 -7.30
C PRO A 211 -18.10 15.03 -8.80
N LEU A 212 -16.96 14.60 -9.38
CA LEU A 212 -16.87 14.21 -10.78
C LEU A 212 -17.59 12.89 -11.08
N ALA A 213 -17.73 12.00 -10.09
CA ALA A 213 -18.45 10.75 -10.24
C ALA A 213 -19.92 10.99 -10.59
N TRP A 214 -20.53 12.05 -10.05
CA TRP A 214 -21.90 12.42 -10.39
C TRP A 214 -22.07 12.74 -11.88
N TYR A 215 -21.16 13.53 -12.45
CA TYR A 215 -21.17 13.83 -13.88
C TYR A 215 -20.85 12.59 -14.73
N ALA A 216 -19.90 11.77 -14.29
CA ALA A 216 -19.53 10.54 -14.98
C ALA A 216 -20.68 9.54 -15.03
N HIS A 217 -21.47 9.42 -13.96
CA HIS A 217 -22.64 8.56 -13.89
C HIS A 217 -23.69 8.90 -14.96
N HIS A 218 -23.82 10.19 -15.30
CA HIS A 218 -24.76 10.67 -16.31
C HIS A 218 -24.24 10.64 -17.76
N LEU A 219 -23.05 10.08 -18.00
CA LEU A 219 -22.55 9.91 -19.37
C LEU A 219 -23.41 8.91 -20.16
N PRO A 220 -23.45 9.04 -21.50
CA PRO A 220 -24.21 8.11 -22.33
C PRO A 220 -23.76 6.65 -22.12
N PRO A 221 -24.68 5.67 -22.10
CA PRO A 221 -24.34 4.26 -21.83
C PRO A 221 -23.25 3.68 -22.74
N GLY A 222 -23.21 4.10 -24.01
CA GLY A 222 -22.16 3.66 -24.95
C GLY A 222 -20.76 4.14 -24.55
N LEU A 223 -20.65 5.34 -23.97
CA LEU A 223 -19.38 5.86 -23.47
C LEU A 223 -18.96 5.13 -22.19
N LEU A 224 -19.90 4.82 -21.31
CA LEU A 224 -19.67 4.03 -20.10
C LEU A 224 -19.26 2.58 -20.40
N ALA A 225 -19.85 1.99 -21.44
CA ALA A 225 -19.45 0.68 -21.93
C ALA A 225 -18.02 0.70 -22.50
N ALA A 226 -17.68 1.70 -23.31
CA ALA A 226 -16.31 1.88 -23.80
C ALA A 226 -15.32 2.10 -22.64
N ALA A 227 -15.70 2.90 -21.64
CA ALA A 227 -14.88 3.11 -20.44
C ALA A 227 -14.71 1.82 -19.62
N THR A 228 -15.73 0.95 -19.56
CA THR A 228 -15.63 -0.36 -18.88
C THR A 228 -14.59 -1.23 -19.57
N VAL A 229 -14.57 -1.26 -20.91
CA VAL A 229 -13.53 -1.95 -21.68
C VAL A 229 -12.15 -1.37 -21.39
N VAL A 230 -12.02 -0.04 -21.35
CA VAL A 230 -10.75 0.63 -21.03
C VAL A 230 -10.25 0.25 -19.63
N VAL A 231 -11.13 0.24 -18.61
CA VAL A 231 -10.77 -0.21 -17.26
C VAL A 231 -10.24 -1.65 -17.28
N LEU A 232 -10.93 -2.57 -17.97
CA LEU A 232 -10.47 -3.96 -18.09
C LEU A 232 -9.13 -4.06 -18.80
N ILE A 233 -8.86 -3.26 -19.84
CA ILE A 233 -7.54 -3.22 -20.50
C ILE A 233 -6.46 -2.70 -19.56
N ILE A 234 -6.74 -1.62 -18.82
CA ILE A 234 -5.82 -1.03 -17.85
C ILE A 234 -5.47 -2.02 -16.74
N GLU A 235 -6.42 -2.85 -16.31
CA GLU A 235 -6.20 -3.79 -15.22
C GLU A 235 -5.66 -5.15 -15.70
N LEU A 236 -5.98 -5.60 -16.92
CA LEU A 236 -5.63 -6.95 -17.39
C LEU A 236 -4.49 -6.99 -18.41
N ALA A 237 -4.22 -5.89 -19.13
CA ALA A 237 -3.19 -5.87 -20.17
C ALA A 237 -2.00 -4.96 -19.79
N ILE A 238 -2.28 -3.73 -19.36
CA ILE A 238 -1.23 -2.75 -19.03
C ILE A 238 -0.25 -3.24 -17.93
N PRO A 239 -0.64 -4.01 -16.89
CA PRO A 239 0.31 -4.42 -15.87
C PRO A 239 1.46 -5.29 -16.43
N PHE A 240 1.24 -6.03 -17.52
CA PHE A 240 2.30 -6.84 -18.15
C PHE A 240 3.46 -5.99 -18.68
N LEU A 241 3.22 -4.72 -18.99
CA LEU A 241 4.26 -3.80 -19.46
C LEU A 241 5.30 -3.49 -18.38
N VAL A 242 5.00 -3.72 -17.10
CA VAL A 242 5.95 -3.60 -15.97
C VAL A 242 7.17 -4.51 -16.16
N TRP A 243 7.02 -5.63 -16.89
CA TRP A 243 8.08 -6.61 -17.15
C TRP A 243 8.89 -6.34 -18.42
N LEU A 244 8.48 -5.36 -19.23
CA LEU A 244 9.10 -5.06 -20.52
C LEU A 244 10.18 -3.95 -20.39
N SER A 245 10.56 -3.37 -21.53
CA SER A 245 11.58 -2.32 -21.65
C SER A 245 11.23 -1.05 -20.86
N ARG A 246 12.22 -0.18 -20.60
CA ARG A 246 12.00 1.08 -19.85
C ARG A 246 10.88 1.95 -20.44
N PRO A 247 10.77 2.16 -21.77
CA PRO A 247 9.66 2.93 -22.34
C PRO A 247 8.29 2.30 -22.06
N ALA A 248 8.17 0.97 -22.15
CA ALA A 248 6.92 0.28 -21.84
C ALA A 248 6.50 0.46 -20.38
N ARG A 249 7.48 0.43 -19.45
CA ARG A 249 7.23 0.70 -18.03
C ARG A 249 6.81 2.14 -17.75
N LEU A 250 7.35 3.11 -18.51
CA LEU A 250 6.96 4.51 -18.38
C LEU A 250 5.57 4.79 -18.96
N PHE A 251 5.18 4.08 -20.02
CA PHE A 251 3.83 4.16 -20.56
C PHE A 251 2.78 3.56 -19.61
N ALA A 252 3.17 2.54 -18.85
CA ALA A 252 2.29 1.90 -17.87
C ALA A 252 2.14 2.67 -16.55
N ALA A 253 2.98 3.67 -16.30
CA ALA A 253 3.01 4.48 -15.09
C ALA A 253 2.18 5.76 -15.26
#